data_AF-A0A078LTY5-F1
#
_entry.id   AF-A0A078LTY5-F1
#
_cell.length_a   1.000
_cell.length_b   1.000
_cell.length_c   1.000
_cell.angle_alpha   90.00
_cell.angle_beta   90.00
_cell.angle_gamma   90.00
#
_symmetry.space_group_name_H-M   'P 1'
#
loop_
_entity.id
_entity.type
_entity.pdbx_description
1 polymer ?
#
loop_
_entity_poly.entity_id
_entity_poly.type
_entity_poly.pdbx_seq_one_letter_code
_entity_poly.pdbx_strand_id
1 'polypeptide(L)'
;MSFRHLPIALIFACAASGSLQAIAADAAIGCSEQRQSLREQLQQARLQGDRLQQNRLSAELQGLTEVCRGLTTLGPGQVEHQQTLRQVERREALLREALSTGDAQLIELRRNQLAKTREKLESLRP
;
A
#
# COMPACT_ATOMS: atom_id res chain seq x y z
N MET A 1 -10.19 23.28 70.97
CA MET A 1 -9.34 24.38 70.48
C MET A 1 -9.10 24.19 68.98
N SER A 2 -9.32 25.26 68.22
CA SER A 2 -9.21 25.41 66.77
C SER A 2 -7.90 24.96 66.15
N PHE A 3 -7.92 24.66 64.83
CA PHE A 3 -7.03 25.10 63.72
C PHE A 3 -7.34 24.16 62.54
N ARG A 4 -8.24 24.49 61.59
CA ARG A 4 -8.09 25.30 60.35
C ARG A 4 -6.86 24.89 59.49
N HIS A 5 -7.02 25.04 58.16
CA HIS A 5 -6.00 24.95 57.07
C HIS A 5 -5.57 23.50 56.69
N LEU A 6 -5.41 23.05 55.45
CA LEU A 6 -5.45 23.59 54.08
C LEU A 6 -5.37 22.33 53.16
N PRO A 7 -5.98 22.28 51.95
CA PRO A 7 -5.93 21.10 51.09
C PRO A 7 -4.59 21.03 50.36
N ILE A 8 -3.78 19.99 50.65
CA ILE A 8 -2.57 19.72 49.88
C ILE A 8 -2.95 18.76 48.74
N ALA A 9 -3.13 19.37 47.58
CA ALA A 9 -3.19 18.70 46.29
C ALA A 9 -1.87 17.95 46.07
N LEU A 10 -1.91 16.62 46.11
CA LEU A 10 -0.80 15.76 45.74
C LEU A 10 -1.08 15.25 44.33
N ILE A 11 -0.79 16.10 43.34
CA ILE A 11 -0.73 15.72 41.94
C ILE A 11 0.54 14.87 41.79
N PHE A 12 0.41 13.56 41.88
CA PHE A 12 1.43 12.66 41.37
C PHE A 12 1.33 12.73 39.84
N ALA A 13 2.24 13.51 39.25
CA ALA A 13 2.50 13.51 37.83
C ALA A 13 2.92 12.09 37.44
N CYS A 14 1.97 11.31 36.90
CA CYS A 14 2.27 10.11 36.16
C CYS A 14 2.93 10.57 34.85
N ALA A 15 4.24 10.77 34.90
CA ALA A 15 5.05 10.86 33.69
C ALA A 15 5.05 9.46 33.05
N ALA A 16 3.98 9.16 32.33
CA ALA A 16 3.94 8.11 31.33
C ALA A 16 4.88 8.51 30.19
N SER A 17 6.18 8.43 30.45
CA SER A 17 7.24 8.52 29.44
C SER A 17 7.29 7.18 28.71
N GLY A 18 6.24 6.90 27.95
CA GLY A 18 6.14 5.67 27.20
C GLY A 18 4.99 5.75 26.24
N SER A 19 5.27 6.19 25.00
CA SER A 19 4.62 5.70 23.77
C SER A 19 4.74 6.66 22.58
N LEU A 20 5.92 7.18 22.25
CA LEU A 20 6.14 7.68 20.88
C LEU A 20 6.24 6.55 19.86
N GLN A 21 6.53 5.31 20.31
CA GLN A 21 6.57 4.11 19.46
C GLN A 21 5.21 3.41 19.28
N ALA A 22 4.24 3.59 20.18
CA ALA A 22 2.91 3.00 20.01
C ALA A 22 2.14 3.68 18.87
N ILE A 23 2.24 5.00 18.74
CA ILE A 23 1.53 5.77 17.71
C ILE A 23 1.97 5.37 16.30
N ALA A 24 3.27 5.09 16.11
CA ALA A 24 3.81 4.58 14.85
C ALA A 24 3.42 3.11 14.58
N ALA A 25 3.35 2.29 15.62
CA ALA A 25 2.92 0.89 15.52
C ALA A 25 1.42 0.78 15.19
N ASP A 26 0.55 1.54 15.86
CA ASP A 26 -0.89 1.60 15.60
C ASP A 26 -1.20 2.10 14.17
N ALA A 27 -0.49 3.13 13.71
CA ALA A 27 -0.62 3.63 12.34
C ALA A 27 -0.10 2.61 11.30
N ALA A 28 0.99 1.88 11.59
CA ALA A 28 1.49 0.81 10.75
C ALA A 28 0.56 -0.43 10.72
N ILE A 29 -0.07 -0.77 11.84
CA ILE A 29 -1.07 -1.83 11.95
C ILE A 29 -2.29 -1.46 11.10
N GLY A 30 -2.84 -0.26 11.26
CA GLY A 30 -3.95 0.24 10.43
C GLY A 30 -3.63 0.24 8.94
N CYS A 31 -2.40 0.61 8.56
CA CYS A 31 -1.91 0.55 7.20
C CYS A 31 -1.88 -0.87 6.61
N SER A 32 -1.47 -1.86 7.39
CA SER A 32 -1.40 -3.25 6.92
C SER A 32 -2.79 -3.86 6.75
N GLU A 33 -3.69 -3.63 7.70
CA GLU A 33 -5.06 -4.13 7.67
C GLU A 33 -5.88 -3.50 6.53
N GLN A 34 -5.76 -2.17 6.37
CA GLN A 34 -6.47 -1.43 5.33
C GLN A 34 -5.97 -1.81 3.91
N ARG A 35 -4.67 -2.11 3.75
CA ARG A 35 -4.14 -2.70 2.52
C ARG A 35 -4.68 -4.10 2.26
N GLN A 36 -4.80 -4.93 3.28
CA GLN A 36 -5.32 -6.29 3.16
C GLN A 36 -6.77 -6.25 2.65
N SER A 37 -7.61 -5.43 3.26
CA SER A 37 -9.01 -5.23 2.85
C SER A 37 -9.14 -4.74 1.40
N LEU A 38 -8.33 -3.75 0.99
CA LEU A 38 -8.35 -3.27 -0.40
C LEU A 38 -7.90 -4.35 -1.40
N ARG A 39 -6.96 -5.22 -1.02
CA ARG A 39 -6.52 -6.34 -1.87
C ARG A 39 -7.63 -7.38 -2.05
N GLU A 40 -8.34 -7.71 -0.98
CA GLU A 40 -9.47 -8.64 -1.01
C GLU A 40 -10.59 -8.09 -1.91
N GLN A 41 -10.94 -6.81 -1.76
CA GLN A 41 -11.92 -6.16 -2.61
C GLN A 41 -11.49 -6.13 -4.09
N LEU A 42 -10.20 -5.90 -4.36
CA LEU A 42 -9.66 -5.91 -5.71
C LEU A 42 -9.69 -7.32 -6.32
N GLN A 43 -9.45 -8.34 -5.52
CA GLN A 43 -9.59 -9.74 -5.91
C GLN A 43 -11.05 -10.08 -6.23
N GLN A 44 -12.00 -9.62 -5.41
CA GLN A 44 -13.44 -9.74 -5.68
C GLN A 44 -13.83 -9.06 -7.01
N ALA A 45 -13.36 -7.83 -7.24
CA ALA A 45 -13.63 -7.07 -8.45
C ALA A 45 -13.02 -7.72 -9.71
N ARG A 46 -11.91 -8.45 -9.57
CA ARG A 46 -11.32 -9.26 -10.65
C ARG A 46 -12.20 -10.45 -11.01
N LEU A 47 -12.70 -11.17 -10.01
CA LEU A 47 -13.61 -12.31 -10.21
C LEU A 47 -14.92 -11.88 -10.88
N GLN A 48 -15.39 -10.68 -10.59
CA GLN A 48 -16.59 -10.10 -11.18
C GLN A 48 -16.35 -9.45 -12.57
N GLY A 49 -15.10 -9.32 -13.01
CA GLY A 49 -14.75 -8.70 -14.29
C GLY A 49 -14.92 -7.18 -14.32
N ASP A 50 -15.18 -6.53 -13.18
CA ASP A 50 -15.42 -5.09 -13.10
C ASP A 50 -14.10 -4.30 -13.20
N ARG A 51 -13.77 -3.89 -14.43
CA ARG A 51 -12.54 -3.14 -14.73
C ARG A 51 -12.52 -1.75 -14.12
N LEU A 52 -13.68 -1.13 -13.89
CA LEU A 52 -13.78 0.23 -13.38
C LEU A 52 -13.53 0.22 -11.88
N GLN A 53 -14.13 -0.74 -11.17
CA GLN A 53 -13.88 -1.01 -9.76
C GLN A 53 -12.43 -1.45 -9.51
N GLN A 54 -11.87 -2.30 -10.38
CA GLN A 54 -10.46 -2.71 -10.30
C GLN A 54 -9.51 -1.50 -10.38
N ASN A 55 -9.73 -0.59 -11.33
CA ASN A 55 -8.89 0.60 -11.48
C ASN A 55 -9.01 1.53 -10.26
N ARG A 56 -10.22 1.75 -9.75
CA ARG A 56 -10.47 2.56 -8.55
C ARG A 56 -9.75 2.01 -7.32
N LEU A 57 -9.97 0.73 -7.02
CA LEU A 57 -9.33 0.05 -5.89
C LEU A 57 -7.81 0.02 -6.04
N SER A 58 -7.29 -0.10 -7.27
CA SER A 58 -5.84 -0.06 -7.51
C SER A 58 -5.24 1.32 -7.19
N ALA A 59 -5.92 2.40 -7.57
CA ALA A 59 -5.48 3.76 -7.27
C ALA A 59 -5.55 4.07 -5.76
N GLU A 60 -6.59 3.58 -5.09
CA GLU A 60 -6.75 3.72 -3.63
C GLU A 60 -5.65 2.97 -2.87
N LEU A 61 -5.31 1.76 -3.31
CA LEU A 61 -4.23 0.96 -2.75
C LEU A 61 -2.86 1.61 -2.98
N GLN A 62 -2.64 2.24 -4.15
CA GLN A 62 -1.45 3.04 -4.41
C GLN A 62 -1.37 4.27 -3.49
N GLY A 63 -2.45 5.04 -3.35
CA GLY A 63 -2.51 6.20 -2.46
C GLY A 63 -2.24 5.82 -0.99
N LEU A 64 -2.84 4.73 -0.54
CA LEU A 64 -2.62 4.20 0.81
C LEU A 64 -1.18 3.69 0.98
N THR A 65 -0.58 3.12 -0.06
CA THR A 65 0.83 2.71 -0.03
C THR A 65 1.77 3.90 0.15
N GLU A 66 1.49 5.05 -0.47
CA GLU A 66 2.29 6.28 -0.29
C GLU A 66 2.10 6.90 1.11
N VAL A 67 0.88 6.89 1.65
CA VAL A 67 0.59 7.34 3.03
C VAL A 67 1.32 6.47 4.05
N CYS A 68 1.23 5.15 3.89
CA CYS A 68 1.87 4.17 4.79
C CYS A 68 3.40 4.13 4.63
N ARG A 69 3.91 4.47 3.45
CA ARG A 69 5.34 4.65 3.17
C ARG A 69 5.94 5.80 3.94
N GLY A 70 5.19 6.88 4.20
CA GLY A 70 5.64 7.97 5.08
C GLY A 70 5.95 7.52 6.51
N LEU A 71 5.47 6.33 6.89
CA LEU A 71 5.59 5.77 8.24
C LEU A 71 6.62 4.62 8.32
N THR A 72 7.16 4.14 7.20
CA THR A 72 8.11 3.00 7.17
C THR A 72 9.24 3.22 6.16
N THR A 73 10.49 3.06 6.59
CA THR A 73 11.64 3.09 5.69
C THR A 73 11.64 1.85 4.79
N LEU A 74 11.52 2.03 3.47
CA LEU A 74 11.53 0.90 2.53
C LEU A 74 12.92 0.26 2.47
N GLY A 75 12.98 -1.05 2.71
CA GLY A 75 14.18 -1.84 2.42
C GLY A 75 14.48 -1.92 0.92
N PRO A 76 15.73 -2.23 0.53
CA PRO A 76 16.18 -2.24 -0.87
C PRO A 76 15.35 -3.15 -1.79
N GLY A 77 14.91 -4.32 -1.31
CA GLY A 77 14.04 -5.22 -2.07
C GLY A 77 12.65 -4.65 -2.33
N GLN A 78 12.11 -3.82 -1.43
CA GLN A 78 10.82 -3.17 -1.63
C GLN A 78 10.89 -2.06 -2.68
N VAL A 79 12.03 -1.37 -2.79
CA VAL A 79 12.26 -0.37 -3.85
C VAL A 79 12.26 -1.04 -5.21
N GLU A 80 12.96 -2.16 -5.37
CA GLU A 80 12.98 -2.91 -6.65
C GLU A 80 11.60 -3.48 -6.98
N HIS A 81 10.88 -4.01 -6.00
CA HIS A 81 9.50 -4.49 -6.17
C HIS A 81 8.59 -3.36 -6.68
N GLN A 82 8.65 -2.15 -6.09
CA GLN A 82 7.85 -1.01 -6.55
C GLN A 82 8.24 -0.49 -7.93
N GLN A 83 9.53 -0.48 -8.26
CA GLN A 83 9.98 -0.13 -9.62
C GLN A 83 9.44 -1.11 -10.65
N THR A 84 9.50 -2.41 -10.33
CA THR A 84 8.99 -3.48 -11.20
C THR A 84 7.47 -3.41 -11.33
N LEU A 85 6.74 -3.07 -10.27
CA LEU A 85 5.29 -2.83 -10.31
C LEU A 85 4.93 -1.69 -11.30
N ARG A 86 5.61 -0.54 -11.20
CA ARG A 86 5.44 0.57 -12.16
C ARG A 86 5.82 0.20 -13.60
N GLN A 87 6.70 -0.78 -13.77
CA GLN A 87 7.06 -1.31 -15.09
C GLN A 87 5.95 -2.20 -15.66
N VAL A 88 5.31 -3.03 -14.83
CA VAL A 88 4.13 -3.81 -15.22
C VAL A 88 3.02 -2.88 -15.71
N GLU A 89 2.68 -1.84 -14.93
CA GLU A 89 1.63 -0.87 -15.30
C GLU A 89 1.90 -0.19 -16.65
N ARG A 90 3.15 0.25 -16.88
CA ARG A 90 3.56 0.81 -18.18
C ARG A 90 3.43 -0.18 -19.33
N ARG A 91 3.76 -1.46 -19.11
CA ARG A 91 3.64 -2.50 -20.15
C ARG A 91 2.19 -2.88 -20.42
N GLU A 92 1.31 -2.83 -19.42
CA GLU A 92 -0.12 -3.00 -19.60
C GLU A 92 -0.73 -1.86 -20.44
N ALA A 93 -0.30 -0.62 -20.22
CA ALA A 93 -0.70 0.52 -21.05
C ALA A 93 -0.26 0.34 -22.51
N LEU A 94 1.01 -0.04 -22.74
CA LEU A 94 1.53 -0.31 -24.09
C LEU A 94 0.83 -1.48 -24.78
N LEU A 95 0.42 -2.51 -24.03
CA LEU A 95 -0.38 -3.60 -24.58
C LEU A 95 -1.78 -3.11 -24.96
N ARG A 96 -2.41 -2.27 -24.14
CA ARG A 96 -3.72 -1.67 -24.46
C ARG A 96 -3.65 -0.79 -25.71
N GLU A 97 -2.58 -0.01 -25.86
CA GLU A 97 -2.31 0.75 -27.07
C GLU A 97 -2.14 -0.17 -28.29
N ALA A 98 -1.33 -1.23 -28.19
CA ALA A 98 -1.18 -2.21 -29.27
C ALA A 98 -2.49 -2.92 -29.63
N LEU A 99 -3.35 -3.23 -28.66
CA LEU A 99 -4.67 -3.79 -28.93
C LEU A 99 -5.55 -2.83 -29.73
N SER A 100 -5.39 -1.51 -29.55
CA SER A 100 -6.13 -0.51 -30.31
C SER A 100 -5.67 -0.39 -31.78
N THR A 101 -4.44 -0.79 -32.09
CA THR A 101 -3.93 -0.77 -33.47
C THR A 101 -4.34 -2.01 -34.27
N GLY A 102 -4.69 -3.11 -33.60
CA GLY A 102 -5.06 -4.38 -34.24
C GLY A 102 -3.87 -5.15 -34.86
N ASP A 103 -2.64 -4.69 -34.67
CA ASP A 103 -1.44 -5.36 -35.18
C ASP A 103 -1.11 -6.58 -34.30
N ALA A 104 -1.38 -7.77 -34.83
CA ALA A 104 -1.19 -9.05 -34.13
C ALA A 104 0.27 -9.28 -33.70
N GLN A 105 1.26 -8.86 -34.50
CA GLN A 105 2.68 -9.03 -34.17
C GLN A 105 3.06 -8.12 -33.00
N LEU A 106 2.60 -6.86 -33.04
CA LEU A 106 2.84 -5.91 -31.97
C LEU A 106 2.15 -6.35 -30.67
N ILE A 107 0.90 -6.82 -30.74
CA ILE A 107 0.15 -7.32 -29.59
C ILE A 107 0.89 -8.47 -28.91
N GLU A 108 1.35 -9.47 -29.67
CA GLU A 108 2.07 -10.62 -29.12
C GLU A 108 3.44 -10.23 -28.55
N LEU A 109 4.15 -9.31 -29.19
CA LEU A 109 5.39 -8.74 -28.62
C LEU A 109 5.13 -8.07 -27.27
N ARG A 110 4.10 -7.23 -27.17
CA ARG A 110 3.75 -6.53 -25.92
C ARG A 110 3.27 -7.49 -24.83
N ARG A 111 2.51 -8.53 -25.18
CA ARG A 111 2.10 -9.61 -24.26
C ARG A 111 3.30 -10.33 -23.67
N ASN A 112 4.25 -10.75 -24.50
CA ASN A 112 5.45 -11.44 -24.04
C ASN A 112 6.31 -10.57 -23.12
N GLN A 113 6.45 -9.28 -23.43
CA GLN A 113 7.17 -8.33 -22.56
C GLN A 113 6.47 -8.13 -21.21
N LEU A 114 5.14 -8.04 -21.22
CA LEU A 114 4.34 -7.94 -20.00
C LEU A 114 4.47 -9.21 -19.14
N ALA A 115 4.41 -10.39 -19.75
CA ALA A 115 4.58 -11.67 -19.07
C ALA A 115 5.93 -11.74 -18.33
N LYS A 116 7.04 -11.43 -19.03
CA LYS A 116 8.39 -11.39 -18.41
C LYS A 116 8.48 -10.40 -17.26
N THR A 117 7.86 -9.23 -17.38
CA THR A 117 7.88 -8.22 -16.31
C THR A 117 7.06 -8.68 -15.09
N ARG A 118 5.95 -9.38 -15.30
CA ARG A 118 5.14 -9.98 -14.23
C ARG A 118 5.87 -11.12 -13.53
N GLU A 119 6.58 -11.96 -14.27
CA GLU A 119 7.43 -13.00 -13.70
C GLU A 119 8.54 -12.41 -12.83
N LYS A 120 9.18 -11.32 -13.29
CA LYS A 120 10.13 -10.58 -12.44
C LYS A 120 9.46 -10.04 -11.18
N LEU A 121 8.27 -9.45 -11.27
CA LEU A 121 7.54 -8.96 -10.10
C LEU A 121 7.24 -10.10 -9.10
N GLU A 122 6.85 -11.26 -9.61
CA GLU A 122 6.58 -12.47 -8.83
C GLU A 122 7.82 -12.92 -8.05
N SER A 123 8.98 -12.93 -8.71
CA SER A 123 10.27 -13.29 -8.10
C SER A 123 10.74 -12.34 -7.00
N LEU A 124 10.22 -11.11 -7.00
CA LEU A 124 10.53 -10.06 -6.02
C LEU A 124 9.49 -10.00 -4.88
N ARG A 125 8.49 -10.89 -4.87
CA ARG A 125 7.50 -10.91 -3.80
C ARG A 125 8.19 -11.25 -2.46
N PRO A 126 8.02 -10.42 -1.41
CA PRO A 126 8.56 -10.68 -0.09
C PRO A 126 7.92 -11.90 0.59
#